data_AF-A0A2M7JAT8-F1
#
_entry.id   AF-A0A2M7JAT8-F1
#
_cell.length_a   1.000
_cell.length_b   1.000
_cell.length_c   1.000
_cell.angle_alpha   90.00
_cell.angle_beta   90.00
_cell.angle_gamma   90.00
#
_symmetry.space_group_name_H-M   'P 1'
#
loop_
_entity.id
_entity.type
_entity.pdbx_description
1 polymer ?
#
loop_
_entity_poly.entity_id
_entity_poly.type
_entity_poly.pdbx_seq_one_letter_code
_entity_poly.pdbx_strand_id
1 'polypeptide(L)' 'KDLFVHKNDIESGPLLDGDKVEFDSEDGERGLKAVHVKKIS' A
#
# COMPACT_ATOMS: atom_id res chain seq x y z
N LYS A 1 -12.14 -1.30 -3.09
CA LYS A 1 -12.01 -0.38 -1.94
C LYS A 1 -10.60 0.16 -2.02
N ASP A 2 -10.48 1.45 -2.27
CA ASP A 2 -9.19 2.09 -2.48
C ASP A 2 -8.69 2.63 -1.15
N LEU A 3 -7.43 2.34 -0.82
CA LEU A 3 -6.78 2.80 0.38
C LEU A 3 -5.63 3.72 0.00
N PHE A 4 -5.46 4.77 0.78
CA PHE A 4 -4.33 5.65 0.60
C PHE A 4 -3.05 4.93 1.06
N VAL A 5 -2.00 4.97 0.25
CA VAL A 5 -0.67 4.49 0.62
C VAL A 5 0.31 5.65 0.57
N HIS A 6 1.17 5.75 1.57
CA HIS A 6 2.30 6.67 1.52
C HIS A 6 3.52 5.96 0.97
N LYS A 7 4.34 6.64 0.15
CA LYS A 7 5.51 6.05 -0.51
C LYS A 7 6.53 5.39 0.43
N ASN A 8 6.56 5.81 1.70
CA ASN A 8 7.45 5.23 2.72
C ASN A 8 6.98 3.84 3.18
N ASP A 9 5.69 3.55 3.02
CA ASP A 9 5.10 2.26 3.39
C ASP A 9 5.19 1.24 2.25
N ILE A 10 5.79 1.63 1.11
CA ILE A 10 6.04 0.73 -0.02
C ILE A 10 7.42 0.09 0.18
N GLU A 11 7.42 -1.20 0.51
CA GLU A 11 8.64 -1.96 0.78
C GLU A 11 9.32 -2.46 -0.49
N SER A 12 8.55 -2.61 -1.58
CA SER A 12 9.04 -3.23 -2.82
C SER A 12 8.85 -2.33 -4.04
N GLY A 13 9.88 -1.52 -4.32
CA GLY A 13 10.05 -0.79 -5.57
C GLY A 13 8.88 0.15 -5.96
N PRO A 14 8.96 0.76 -7.14
CA PRO A 14 7.82 1.50 -7.69
C PRO A 14 6.70 0.53 -8.07
N LEU A 15 5.48 0.82 -7.61
CA LEU A 15 4.27 0.10 -8.01
C LEU A 15 3.75 0.68 -9.34
N LEU A 16 3.38 -0.17 -10.27
CA LEU A 16 2.77 0.21 -11.54
C LEU A 16 1.29 -0.13 -11.56
N ASP A 17 0.52 0.56 -12.41
CA ASP A 17 -0.86 0.21 -12.67
C ASP A 17 -0.96 -1.24 -13.18
N GLY A 18 -1.83 -2.02 -12.53
CA GLY A 18 -2.02 -3.45 -12.82
C GLY A 18 -1.15 -4.40 -12.00
N ASP A 19 -0.22 -3.91 -11.18
CA ASP A 19 0.52 -4.76 -10.26
C ASP A 19 -0.38 -5.30 -9.15
N LYS A 20 -0.25 -6.60 -8.87
CA LYS A 20 -0.86 -7.20 -7.69
C LYS A 20 0.03 -6.92 -6.48
N VAL A 21 -0.59 -6.47 -5.40
CA VAL A 21 0.11 -6.10 -4.17
C VAL A 21 -0.59 -6.69 -2.96
N GLU A 22 0.21 -7.03 -1.96
CA GLU A 22 -0.22 -7.33 -0.60
C GLU A 22 0.07 -6.11 0.27
N PHE A 23 -0.85 -5.80 1.17
CA PHE A 23 -0.71 -4.73 2.14
C PHE A 23 -1.56 -5.04 3.38
N ASP A 24 -1.19 -4.43 4.50
CA ASP A 24 -2.01 -4.36 5.70
C ASP A 24 -2.77 -3.04 5.78
N SER A 25 -3.89 -3.01 6.48
CA SER A 25 -4.68 -1.78 6.67
C SER A 25 -4.66 -1.34 8.13
N GLU A 26 -4.26 -0.09 8.39
CA GLU A 26 -4.33 0.52 9.72
C GLU A 26 -5.14 1.83 9.69
N ASP A 27 -5.70 2.21 10.84
CA ASP A 27 -6.41 3.48 11.01
C ASP A 27 -5.39 4.59 11.30
N GLY A 28 -5.16 5.46 10.31
CA GLY A 28 -4.26 6.60 10.44
C GLY A 28 -5.01 7.89 10.79
N GLU A 29 -4.26 8.98 11.01
CA GLU A 29 -4.82 10.30 11.36
C GLU A 29 -5.84 10.85 10.34
N ARG A 30 -5.83 10.34 9.11
CA ARG A 30 -6.73 10.76 8.01
C ARG A 30 -7.64 9.62 7.53
N GLY A 31 -7.80 8.59 8.34
CA GLY A 31 -8.56 7.37 8.03
C GLY A 31 -7.67 6.20 7.64
N LEU A 32 -8.32 5.12 7.18
CA LEU A 32 -7.67 3.88 6.78
C LEU A 32 -6.60 4.11 5.71
N LYS A 33 -5.38 3.65 5.99
CA LYS A 33 -4.26 3.64 5.06
C LYS A 33 -3.72 2.22 4.86
N ALA A 34 -3.09 1.99 3.72
CA ALA A 34 -2.35 0.78 3.42
C ALA A 34 -0.90 0.91 3.88
N VAL A 35 -0.40 -0.10 4.59
CA VAL A 35 0.97 -0.21 5.10
C VAL A 35 1.61 -1.54 4.75
N HIS A 36 2.93 -1.63 4.87
CA HIS A 36 3.73 -2.81 4.48
C HIS A 36 3.41 -3.28 3.06
N VAL A 37 3.32 -2.33 2.13
CA VAL A 37 2.87 -2.60 0.76
C VAL A 37 4.00 -3.22 -0.04
N LYS A 38 3.74 -4.42 -0.57
CA LYS A 38 4.71 -5.18 -1.37
C LYS A 38 4.04 -5.83 -2.56
N LYS A 39 4.81 -5.96 -3.64
CA LYS A 39 4.36 -6.61 -4.86
C LYS A 39 4.31 -8.13 -4.69
N ILE A 40 3.21 -8.73 -5.11
CA ILE A 40 3.03 -10.18 -5.22
C ILE A 40 3.09 -10.54 -6.71
N SER A 41 4.21 -11.13 -7.11
CA SER A 41 4.43 -11.66 -8.47
C SER A 41 3.60 -12.91 -8.74
#